data_AF-A0A257RBR4-F1
#
_entry.id   AF-A0A257RBR4-F1
#
_cell.length_a   1.000
_cell.length_b   1.000
_cell.length_c   1.000
_cell.angle_alpha   90.00
_cell.angle_beta   90.00
_cell.angle_gamma   90.00
#
_symmetry.space_group_name_H-M   'P 1'
#
loop_
_entity.id
_entity.type
_entity.pdbx_description
1 polymer ?
#
loop_
_entity_poly.entity_id
_entity_poly.type
_entity_poly.pdbx_seq_one_letter_code
_entity_poly.pdbx_strand_id
1 'polypeptide(L)'
;MSAERIDVAGFGIDAGLKNFIDTEVLPGTGLDAAPFWSSFAALAQDFAPRNAALLAERDRLQALIDAFHVARRGQPHDQAAYQAFLTEIGYLRAEPASFHVDPKHVDAEITSIAGPQLVVPVMNARYALNAANARWGSLYDALYGTDAIPEMGALARGRGFNKARGAAVVAWGRAFLDQHFPLASGSHQDARSYRVADGHLQVALAHGMVGLKHGAQFAGYIGSESQPRSILLKNHNLHVELLIDPAHPIGRDDQAGLADIVLESAISTIMDCEDSVAAVDAADKIVIYRNWLGLMNGTLSAPVEKGGKTIERKLNPDRVFTAPDG
;
A
#
# COMPACT_ATOMS: atom_id res chain seq x y z
N MET A 1 -11.95 -33.06 11.56
CA MET A 1 -11.10 -34.15 12.06
C MET A 1 -10.11 -33.54 13.02
N SER A 2 -9.86 -34.11 14.22
CA SER A 2 -8.91 -33.51 15.15
C SER A 2 -7.50 -33.59 14.59
N ALA A 3 -6.86 -32.45 14.37
CA ALA A 3 -5.47 -32.40 13.91
C ALA A 3 -4.53 -32.99 14.97
N GLU A 4 -3.46 -33.64 14.53
CA GLU A 4 -2.42 -34.17 15.41
C GLU A 4 -1.74 -33.03 16.17
N ARG A 5 -1.51 -33.22 17.47
CA ARG A 5 -0.84 -32.23 18.32
C ARG A 5 0.43 -32.80 18.94
N ILE A 6 1.49 -32.00 18.94
CA ILE A 6 2.79 -32.29 19.52
C ILE A 6 2.92 -31.50 20.81
N ASP A 7 3.29 -32.17 21.91
CA ASP A 7 3.61 -31.49 23.16
C ASP A 7 4.97 -30.79 23.06
N VAL A 8 5.00 -29.51 23.41
CA VAL A 8 6.24 -28.77 23.61
C VAL A 8 6.13 -27.99 24.92
N ALA A 9 6.91 -28.42 25.91
CA ALA A 9 6.92 -27.83 27.26
C ALA A 9 5.52 -27.77 27.91
N GLY A 10 4.70 -28.82 27.74
CA GLY A 10 3.35 -28.87 28.28
C GLY A 10 2.29 -28.12 27.45
N PHE A 11 2.66 -27.65 26.25
CA PHE A 11 1.77 -26.97 25.33
C PHE A 11 1.56 -27.83 24.07
N GLY A 12 0.32 -28.23 23.80
CA GLY A 12 -0.02 -28.98 22.59
C GLY A 12 -0.06 -28.06 21.36
N ILE A 13 0.73 -28.33 20.34
CA ILE A 13 0.82 -27.52 19.11
C ILE A 13 0.38 -28.37 17.93
N ASP A 14 -0.41 -27.81 17.01
CA ASP A 14 -0.74 -28.47 15.75
C ASP A 14 0.54 -28.93 15.02
N ALA A 15 0.61 -30.19 14.62
CA ALA A 15 1.79 -30.79 14.03
C ALA A 15 2.21 -30.11 12.71
N GLY A 16 1.24 -29.70 11.89
CA GLY A 16 1.49 -29.00 10.63
C GLY A 16 2.05 -27.61 10.86
N LEU A 17 1.51 -26.87 11.83
CA LEU A 17 2.01 -25.55 12.20
C LEU A 17 3.43 -25.65 12.77
N LYS A 18 3.68 -26.62 13.64
CA LYS A 18 5.02 -26.84 14.21
C LYS A 18 6.04 -27.12 13.10
N ASN A 19 5.72 -28.04 12.19
CA ASN A 19 6.58 -28.37 11.07
C ASN A 19 6.84 -27.15 10.16
N PHE A 20 5.80 -26.39 9.82
CA PHE A 20 5.93 -25.15 9.04
C PHE A 20 6.91 -24.17 9.69
N ILE A 21 6.75 -23.90 10.99
CA ILE A 21 7.65 -22.98 11.70
C ILE A 21 9.09 -23.50 11.71
N ASP A 22 9.30 -24.77 12.07
CA ASP A 22 10.63 -25.36 12.19
C ASP A 22 11.40 -25.43 10.87
N THR A 23 10.69 -25.67 9.78
CA THR A 23 11.30 -25.99 8.47
C THR A 23 11.28 -24.84 7.47
N GLU A 24 10.32 -23.91 7.59
CA GLU A 24 10.17 -22.79 6.64
C GLU A 24 10.47 -21.44 7.30
N VAL A 25 10.08 -21.22 8.57
CA VAL A 25 10.18 -19.90 9.21
C VAL A 25 11.49 -19.68 9.96
N LEU A 26 11.86 -20.60 10.86
CA LEU A 26 13.05 -20.44 11.69
C LEU A 26 14.37 -20.42 10.89
N PRO A 27 14.54 -21.22 9.83
CA PRO A 27 15.76 -21.15 9.01
C PRO A 27 16.01 -19.74 8.46
N GLY A 28 17.20 -19.20 8.70
CA GLY A 28 17.60 -17.84 8.28
C GLY A 28 17.30 -16.74 9.30
N THR A 29 16.57 -17.03 10.38
CA THR A 29 16.31 -16.05 11.46
C THR A 29 17.42 -15.98 12.51
N GLY A 30 18.27 -17.02 12.58
CA GLY A 30 19.27 -17.18 13.64
C GLY A 30 18.72 -17.73 14.95
N LEU A 31 17.45 -18.16 14.98
CA LEU A 31 16.81 -18.76 16.15
C LEU A 31 16.79 -20.29 16.07
N ASP A 32 17.10 -20.94 17.19
CA ASP A 32 16.96 -22.39 17.35
C ASP A 32 15.52 -22.77 17.72
N ALA A 33 15.03 -23.89 17.18
CA ALA A 33 13.66 -24.35 17.38
C ALA A 33 13.31 -24.64 18.84
N ALA A 34 14.16 -25.34 19.58
CA ALA A 34 13.86 -25.70 20.97
C ALA A 34 13.75 -24.46 21.89
N PRO A 35 14.70 -23.50 21.88
CA PRO A 35 14.56 -22.24 22.62
C PRO A 35 13.37 -21.38 22.16
N PHE A 36 13.07 -21.35 20.86
CA PHE A 36 11.91 -20.62 20.33
C PHE A 36 10.61 -21.14 20.95
N TRP A 37 10.38 -22.45 20.89
CA TRP A 37 9.13 -23.04 21.39
C TRP A 37 9.01 -23.00 22.91
N SER A 38 10.10 -23.22 23.65
CA SER A 38 10.06 -23.13 25.12
C SER A 38 9.76 -21.70 25.57
N SER A 39 10.33 -20.70 24.89
CA SER A 39 10.04 -19.28 25.16
C SER A 39 8.60 -18.91 24.80
N PHE A 40 8.08 -19.40 23.67
CA PHE A 40 6.68 -19.22 23.30
C PHE A 40 5.73 -19.82 24.34
N ALA A 41 5.99 -21.05 24.80
CA ALA A 41 5.19 -21.69 25.83
C ALA A 41 5.19 -20.91 27.15
N ALA A 42 6.35 -20.38 27.57
CA ALA A 42 6.45 -19.52 28.76
C ALA A 42 5.64 -18.23 28.60
N LEU A 43 5.77 -17.54 27.46
CA LEU A 43 4.97 -16.34 27.17
C LEU A 43 3.46 -16.64 27.15
N ALA A 44 3.05 -17.77 26.57
CA ALA A 44 1.65 -18.18 26.56
C ALA A 44 1.12 -18.45 27.98
N GLN A 45 1.90 -19.12 28.83
CA GLN A 45 1.53 -19.36 30.23
C GLN A 45 1.39 -18.05 31.03
N ASP A 46 2.29 -17.09 30.82
CA ASP A 46 2.28 -15.81 31.51
C ASP A 46 1.15 -14.88 31.05
N PHE A 47 0.94 -14.78 29.73
CA PHE A 47 0.04 -13.77 29.15
C PHE A 47 -1.37 -14.26 28.81
N ALA A 48 -1.61 -15.57 28.62
CA ALA A 48 -2.95 -16.06 28.32
C ALA A 48 -3.97 -15.77 29.45
N PRO A 49 -3.64 -15.95 30.75
CA PRO A 49 -4.55 -15.58 31.83
C PRO A 49 -4.86 -14.08 31.87
N ARG A 50 -3.86 -13.24 31.59
CA ARG A 50 -4.05 -11.78 31.50
C ARG A 50 -4.96 -11.41 30.34
N ASN A 51 -4.79 -12.05 29.18
CA ASN A 51 -5.65 -11.81 28.01
C ASN A 51 -7.10 -12.23 28.31
N ALA A 52 -7.32 -13.39 28.94
CA ALA A 52 -8.65 -13.81 29.37
C ALA A 52 -9.29 -12.84 30.37
N ALA A 53 -8.52 -12.31 31.32
CA ALA A 53 -9.00 -11.29 32.26
C ALA A 53 -9.39 -9.98 31.56
N LEU A 54 -8.65 -9.56 30.53
CA LEU A 54 -9.00 -8.39 29.72
C LEU A 54 -10.31 -8.59 28.94
N LEU A 55 -10.57 -9.80 28.43
CA LEU A 55 -11.83 -10.12 27.78
C LEU A 55 -13.00 -10.13 28.77
N ALA A 56 -12.81 -10.74 29.95
CA ALA A 56 -13.82 -10.74 31.01
C ALA A 56 -14.15 -9.30 31.49
N GLU A 57 -13.15 -8.40 31.49
CA GLU A 57 -13.38 -6.99 31.81
C GLU A 57 -14.24 -6.28 30.73
N ARG A 58 -14.05 -6.61 29.45
CA ARG A 58 -14.92 -6.10 28.37
C ARG A 58 -16.36 -6.57 28.58
N ASP A 59 -16.56 -7.85 28.90
CA ASP A 59 -17.90 -8.41 29.17
C ASP A 59 -18.56 -7.75 30.39
N ARG A 60 -17.80 -7.55 31.47
CA ARG A 60 -18.28 -6.86 32.68
C ARG A 60 -18.73 -5.43 32.35
N LEU A 61 -17.92 -4.67 31.63
CA LEU A 61 -18.23 -3.28 31.24
C LEU A 61 -19.48 -3.24 30.36
N GLN A 62 -19.58 -4.11 29.35
CA GLN A 62 -20.75 -4.17 28.47
C GLN A 62 -22.01 -4.54 29.25
N ALA A 63 -21.95 -5.55 30.13
CA ALA A 63 -23.11 -5.97 30.93
C ALA A 63 -23.62 -4.86 31.85
N LEU A 64 -22.73 -4.05 32.42
CA LEU A 64 -23.11 -2.88 33.24
C LEU A 64 -23.78 -1.81 32.39
N ILE A 65 -23.25 -1.52 31.19
CA ILE A 65 -23.83 -0.56 30.25
C ILE A 65 -25.23 -1.02 29.81
N ASP A 66 -25.38 -2.30 29.46
CA ASP A 66 -26.68 -2.88 29.09
C ASP A 66 -27.68 -2.75 30.23
N ALA A 67 -27.29 -3.11 31.46
CA ALA A 67 -28.13 -3.00 32.65
C ALA A 67 -28.55 -1.55 32.93
N PHE A 68 -27.64 -0.59 32.75
CA PHE A 68 -27.92 0.84 32.93
C PHE A 68 -29.05 1.32 32.00
N HIS A 69 -28.99 0.94 30.72
CA HIS A 69 -30.00 1.33 29.73
C HIS A 69 -31.31 0.58 29.91
N VAL A 70 -31.28 -0.72 30.26
CA VAL A 70 -32.50 -1.49 30.55
C VAL A 70 -33.27 -0.89 31.73
N ALA A 71 -32.59 -0.51 32.81
CA ALA A 71 -33.21 0.08 34.00
C ALA A 71 -33.86 1.45 33.75
N ARG A 72 -33.48 2.15 32.67
CA ARG A 72 -33.96 3.49 32.30
C ARG A 72 -34.80 3.49 31.03
N ARG A 73 -35.28 2.32 30.59
CA ARG A 73 -36.08 2.21 29.37
C ARG A 73 -37.30 3.13 29.41
N GLY A 74 -37.52 3.88 28.32
CA GLY A 74 -38.65 4.80 28.17
C GLY A 74 -38.46 6.16 28.85
N GLN A 75 -37.37 6.35 29.60
CA GLN A 75 -36.98 7.66 30.12
C GLN A 75 -36.17 8.42 29.07
N PRO A 76 -36.23 9.76 29.06
CA PRO A 76 -35.28 10.58 28.30
C PRO A 76 -33.83 10.27 28.71
N HIS A 77 -32.91 10.29 27.75
CA HIS A 77 -31.48 10.06 28.03
C HIS A 77 -30.88 11.25 28.81
N ASP A 78 -30.35 10.97 29.99
CA ASP A 78 -29.59 11.93 30.81
C ASP A 78 -28.09 11.75 30.59
N GLN A 79 -27.50 12.66 29.83
CA GLN A 79 -26.08 12.63 29.48
C GLN A 79 -25.16 12.77 30.69
N ALA A 80 -25.52 13.60 31.67
CA ALA A 80 -24.68 13.83 32.85
C ALA A 80 -24.66 12.59 33.75
N ALA A 81 -25.83 11.98 33.97
CA ALA A 81 -25.93 10.73 34.70
C ALA A 81 -25.20 9.57 34.01
N TYR A 82 -25.27 9.50 32.68
CA TYR A 82 -24.58 8.45 31.91
C TYR A 82 -23.05 8.59 31.98
N GLN A 83 -22.53 9.81 31.83
CA GLN A 83 -21.09 10.05 31.94
C GLN A 83 -20.56 9.77 33.35
N ALA A 84 -21.31 10.16 34.40
CA ALA A 84 -20.96 9.84 35.78
C ALA A 84 -20.89 8.32 36.00
N PHE A 85 -21.89 7.58 35.50
CA PHE A 85 -21.91 6.12 35.53
C PHE A 85 -20.72 5.48 34.80
N LEU A 86 -20.41 5.92 33.57
CA LEU A 86 -19.26 5.38 32.83
C LEU A 86 -17.93 5.63 33.55
N THR A 87 -17.82 6.76 34.26
CA THR A 87 -16.64 7.06 35.09
C THR A 87 -16.60 6.16 36.32
N GLU A 88 -17.74 5.97 37.01
CA GLU A 88 -17.88 5.12 38.19
C GLU A 88 -17.49 3.66 37.92
N ILE A 89 -17.93 3.08 36.80
CA ILE A 89 -17.60 1.69 36.43
C ILE A 89 -16.16 1.52 35.90
N GLY A 90 -15.41 2.63 35.76
CA GLY A 90 -14.04 2.65 35.25
C GLY A 90 -13.92 2.55 33.73
N TYR A 91 -15.00 2.79 32.98
CA TYR A 91 -14.99 2.84 31.52
C TYR A 91 -14.32 4.14 31.04
N LEU A 92 -14.80 5.28 31.54
CA LEU A 92 -14.13 6.57 31.33
C LEU A 92 -13.08 6.77 32.42
N ARG A 93 -11.84 6.97 32.01
CA ARG A 93 -10.70 7.25 32.90
C ARG A 93 -10.31 8.72 32.78
N ALA A 94 -9.61 9.23 33.79
CA ALA A 94 -9.02 10.56 33.71
C ALA A 94 -8.05 10.63 32.54
N GLU A 95 -8.11 11.74 31.80
CA GLU A 95 -7.15 12.01 30.73
C GLU A 95 -5.73 12.08 31.32
N PRO A 96 -4.75 11.38 30.71
CA PRO A 96 -3.37 11.47 31.16
C PRO A 96 -2.81 12.88 30.93
N ALA A 97 -1.76 13.24 31.67
CA ALA A 97 -1.01 14.47 31.40
C ALA A 97 -0.43 14.45 29.97
N SER A 98 -0.30 15.63 29.35
CA SER A 98 0.28 15.76 28.02
C SER A 98 1.68 15.17 27.96
N PHE A 99 1.96 14.41 26.91
CA PHE A 99 3.26 13.80 26.64
C PHE A 99 3.52 13.80 25.12
N HIS A 100 4.76 13.52 24.74
CA HIS A 100 5.16 13.35 23.34
C HIS A 100 5.54 11.89 23.11
N VAL A 101 5.10 11.31 22.00
CA VAL A 101 5.59 10.01 21.54
C VAL A 101 6.97 10.19 20.90
N ASP A 102 7.86 9.22 21.08
CA ASP A 102 9.22 9.26 20.52
C ASP A 102 9.66 7.89 19.95
N PRO A 103 8.89 7.31 19.00
CA PRO A 103 9.31 6.09 18.33
C PRO A 103 10.56 6.35 17.49
N LYS A 104 11.53 5.44 17.57
CA LYS A 104 12.77 5.48 16.78
C LYS A 104 12.70 4.49 15.63
N HIS A 105 13.52 4.72 14.60
CA HIS A 105 13.68 3.81 13.46
C HIS A 105 12.36 3.53 12.70
N VAL A 106 11.61 4.60 12.41
CA VAL A 106 10.37 4.53 11.64
C VAL A 106 10.63 5.05 10.22
N ASP A 107 10.21 4.29 9.20
CA ASP A 107 10.44 4.60 7.79
C ASP A 107 9.81 5.93 7.34
N ALA A 108 10.34 6.49 6.24
CA ALA A 108 9.90 7.76 5.68
C ALA A 108 8.42 7.72 5.23
N GLU A 109 7.99 6.57 4.72
CA GLU A 109 6.63 6.27 4.27
C GLU A 109 5.58 6.39 5.39
N ILE A 110 5.99 6.34 6.66
CA ILE A 110 5.11 6.53 7.83
C ILE A 110 5.31 7.91 8.46
N THR A 111 6.54 8.45 8.42
CA THR A 111 6.91 9.66 9.19
C THR A 111 6.77 10.97 8.43
N SER A 112 7.01 10.98 7.12
CA SER A 112 7.25 12.21 6.37
C SER A 112 6.62 12.24 4.96
N ILE A 113 6.02 11.13 4.53
CA ILE A 113 5.29 11.04 3.28
C ILE A 113 3.81 10.87 3.60
N ALA A 114 2.98 11.78 3.09
CA ALA A 114 1.53 11.64 3.12
C ALA A 114 1.07 11.00 1.82
N GLY A 115 0.51 9.79 1.88
CA GLY A 115 0.05 9.06 0.71
C GLY A 115 -0.94 7.94 1.03
N PRO A 116 -1.53 7.32 0.00
CA PRO A 116 -2.43 6.18 0.17
C PRO A 116 -1.85 5.02 0.95
N GLN A 117 -2.70 4.37 1.75
CA GLN A 117 -2.44 3.08 2.39
C GLN A 117 -3.45 2.06 1.87
N LEU A 118 -2.95 0.91 1.39
CA LEU A 118 -3.81 -0.20 1.01
C LEU A 118 -4.03 -1.16 2.19
N VAL A 119 -5.14 -1.89 2.15
CA VAL A 119 -5.40 -3.04 3.03
C VAL A 119 -5.79 -4.22 2.17
N VAL A 120 -5.15 -5.37 2.36
CA VAL A 120 -5.33 -6.52 1.47
C VAL A 120 -5.29 -7.84 2.23
N PRO A 121 -6.14 -8.83 1.90
CA PRO A 121 -6.10 -10.14 2.54
C PRO A 121 -4.82 -10.87 2.18
N VAL A 122 -3.92 -11.06 3.16
CA VAL A 122 -2.63 -11.73 2.91
C VAL A 122 -2.80 -13.20 2.51
N MET A 123 -3.93 -13.82 2.86
CA MET A 123 -4.28 -15.18 2.43
C MET A 123 -4.37 -15.31 0.89
N ASN A 124 -4.65 -14.22 0.17
CA ASN A 124 -4.64 -14.20 -1.29
C ASN A 124 -3.30 -13.67 -1.83
N ALA A 125 -2.38 -14.58 -2.18
CA ALA A 125 -1.04 -14.24 -2.67
C ALA A 125 -1.04 -13.30 -3.89
N ARG A 126 -2.02 -13.44 -4.80
CA ARG A 126 -2.15 -12.56 -5.97
C ARG A 126 -2.47 -11.13 -5.56
N TYR A 127 -3.39 -10.95 -4.60
CA TYR A 127 -3.75 -9.61 -4.13
C TYR A 127 -2.62 -9.00 -3.30
N ALA A 128 -1.98 -9.78 -2.43
CA ALA A 128 -0.80 -9.34 -1.68
C ALA A 128 0.33 -8.86 -2.62
N LEU A 129 0.64 -9.61 -3.68
CA LEU A 129 1.63 -9.20 -4.69
C LEU A 129 1.23 -7.93 -5.44
N ASN A 130 -0.05 -7.81 -5.81
CA ASN A 130 -0.53 -6.60 -6.48
C ASN A 130 -0.41 -5.38 -5.57
N ALA A 131 -0.74 -5.52 -4.29
CA ALA A 131 -0.65 -4.44 -3.32
C ALA A 131 0.80 -4.04 -3.03
N ALA A 132 1.70 -5.02 -2.84
CA ALA A 132 3.13 -4.76 -2.67
C ALA A 132 3.73 -4.01 -3.90
N ASN A 133 3.29 -4.38 -5.10
CA ASN A 133 3.73 -3.71 -6.33
C ASN A 133 2.99 -2.41 -6.64
N ALA A 134 1.94 -2.07 -5.88
CA ALA A 134 1.10 -0.89 -6.11
C ALA A 134 1.76 0.41 -5.64
N ARG A 135 2.97 0.38 -5.06
CA ARG A 135 3.74 1.60 -4.79
C ARG A 135 3.85 2.47 -6.05
N TRP A 136 3.99 1.86 -7.23
CA TRP A 136 4.07 2.55 -8.51
C TRP A 136 2.94 2.09 -9.44
N GLY A 137 2.03 3.00 -9.78
CA GLY A 137 0.84 2.71 -10.60
C GLY A 137 0.74 3.59 -11.83
N SER A 138 0.33 3.02 -12.95
CA SER A 138 0.03 3.76 -14.18
C SER A 138 -1.22 4.63 -13.99
N LEU A 139 -1.06 5.95 -14.15
CA LEU A 139 -2.17 6.88 -14.14
C LEU A 139 -3.05 6.68 -15.37
N TYR A 140 -2.46 6.40 -16.54
CA TYR A 140 -3.24 6.22 -17.75
C TYR A 140 -4.12 4.96 -17.68
N ASP A 141 -3.59 3.85 -17.18
CA ASP A 141 -4.39 2.63 -16.97
C ASP A 141 -5.50 2.88 -15.94
N ALA A 142 -5.22 3.60 -14.85
CA ALA A 142 -6.22 3.92 -13.83
C ALA A 142 -7.36 4.80 -14.38
N LEU A 143 -7.03 5.88 -15.11
CA LEU A 143 -8.02 6.77 -15.73
C LEU A 143 -8.80 6.07 -16.85
N TYR A 144 -8.11 5.34 -17.72
CA TYR A 144 -8.75 4.61 -18.81
C TYR A 144 -9.66 3.50 -18.26
N GLY A 145 -9.21 2.81 -17.22
CA GLY A 145 -9.83 1.64 -16.60
C GLY A 145 -10.95 1.91 -15.60
N THR A 146 -11.28 3.16 -15.31
CA THR A 146 -12.33 3.55 -14.33
C THR A 146 -13.32 4.54 -14.93
N ASP A 147 -14.33 4.91 -14.16
CA ASP A 147 -15.31 5.94 -14.50
C ASP A 147 -14.78 7.38 -14.28
N ALA A 148 -13.53 7.53 -13.83
CA ALA A 148 -12.86 8.83 -13.71
C ALA A 148 -12.81 9.60 -15.05
N ILE A 149 -12.77 8.86 -16.17
CA ILE A 149 -13.10 9.41 -17.49
C ILE A 149 -14.52 8.96 -17.85
N PRO A 150 -15.45 9.91 -18.15
CA PRO A 150 -16.86 9.60 -18.41
C PRO A 150 -17.08 8.45 -19.41
N GLU A 151 -17.98 7.53 -19.08
CA GLU A 151 -18.29 6.35 -19.90
C GLU A 151 -19.51 6.54 -20.80
N MET A 152 -19.47 7.57 -21.64
CA MET A 152 -20.59 7.91 -22.52
C MET A 152 -20.15 8.40 -23.89
N GLY A 153 -21.00 8.20 -24.90
CA GLY A 153 -20.76 8.64 -26.27
C GLY A 153 -19.41 8.15 -26.82
N ALA A 154 -18.64 9.07 -27.39
CA ALA A 154 -17.32 8.76 -27.99
C ALA A 154 -16.26 8.32 -26.96
N LEU A 155 -16.49 8.53 -25.65
CA LEU A 155 -15.54 8.18 -24.59
C LEU A 155 -15.82 6.82 -23.94
N ALA A 156 -16.93 6.16 -24.32
CA ALA A 156 -17.29 4.85 -23.79
C ALA A 156 -16.23 3.79 -24.12
N ARG A 157 -15.98 2.88 -23.17
CA ARG A 157 -15.05 1.76 -23.38
C ARG A 157 -15.64 0.73 -24.34
N GLY A 158 -14.79 0.19 -25.21
CA GLY A 158 -15.14 -0.91 -26.11
C GLY A 158 -14.27 -2.14 -25.84
N ARG A 159 -14.40 -3.16 -26.69
CA ARG A 159 -13.57 -4.38 -26.62
C ARG A 159 -12.09 -4.13 -26.94
N GLY A 160 -11.76 -3.00 -27.56
CA GLY A 160 -10.39 -2.60 -27.89
C GLY A 160 -10.09 -1.17 -27.44
N PHE A 161 -8.91 -0.69 -27.82
CA PHE A 161 -8.48 0.67 -27.49
C PHE A 161 -9.34 1.71 -28.22
N ASN A 162 -10.00 2.57 -27.46
CA ASN A 162 -10.75 3.71 -27.96
C ASN A 162 -9.82 4.95 -27.94
N LYS A 163 -9.44 5.42 -29.13
CA LYS A 163 -8.56 6.57 -29.30
C LYS A 163 -9.11 7.87 -28.69
N ALA A 164 -10.42 8.12 -28.79
CA ALA A 164 -11.02 9.33 -28.23
C ALA A 164 -10.95 9.33 -26.69
N ARG A 165 -11.19 8.17 -26.07
CA ARG A 165 -10.98 7.98 -24.63
C ARG A 165 -9.50 8.11 -24.25
N GLY A 166 -8.59 7.51 -25.02
CA GLY A 166 -7.15 7.63 -24.82
C GLY A 166 -6.66 9.09 -24.86
N ALA A 167 -7.15 9.88 -25.82
CA ALA A 167 -6.85 11.31 -25.90
C ALA A 167 -7.36 12.09 -24.67
N ALA A 168 -8.55 11.75 -24.16
CA ALA A 168 -9.08 12.35 -22.93
C ALA A 168 -8.22 12.00 -21.69
N VAL A 169 -7.71 10.77 -21.61
CA VAL A 169 -6.77 10.33 -20.56
C VAL A 169 -5.46 11.12 -20.62
N VAL A 170 -4.86 11.25 -21.81
CA VAL A 170 -3.63 12.03 -22.01
C VAL A 170 -3.85 13.49 -21.62
N ALA A 171 -4.95 14.10 -22.09
CA ALA A 171 -5.27 15.50 -21.75
C ALA A 171 -5.43 15.70 -20.24
N TRP A 172 -6.07 14.76 -19.54
CA TRP A 172 -6.17 14.79 -18.08
C TRP A 172 -4.79 14.70 -17.42
N GLY A 173 -3.95 13.75 -17.86
CA GLY A 173 -2.59 13.58 -17.35
C GLY A 173 -1.73 14.84 -17.53
N ARG A 174 -1.84 15.50 -18.69
CA ARG A 174 -1.16 16.77 -18.98
C ARG A 174 -1.64 17.90 -18.07
N ALA A 175 -2.94 18.01 -17.83
CA ALA A 175 -3.50 18.98 -16.90
C ALA A 175 -3.02 18.73 -15.45
N PHE A 176 -2.90 17.46 -15.03
CA PHE A 176 -2.29 17.08 -13.76
C PHE A 176 -0.83 17.56 -13.68
N LEU A 177 -0.04 17.39 -14.74
CA LEU A 177 1.34 17.90 -14.78
C LEU A 177 1.40 19.42 -14.72
N ASP A 178 0.52 20.15 -15.41
CA ASP A 178 0.45 21.61 -15.31
C ASP A 178 0.12 22.09 -13.90
N GLN A 179 -0.76 21.38 -13.21
CA GLN A 179 -1.17 21.72 -11.85
C GLN A 179 -0.05 21.50 -10.83
N HIS A 180 0.67 20.37 -10.91
CA HIS A 180 1.59 19.93 -9.87
C HIS A 180 3.08 20.12 -10.22
N PHE A 181 3.40 20.19 -11.51
CA PHE A 181 4.76 20.37 -12.04
C PHE A 181 4.76 21.46 -13.12
N PRO A 182 4.25 22.67 -12.84
CA PRO A 182 4.04 23.70 -13.84
C PRO A 182 5.35 24.05 -14.56
N LEU A 183 5.28 24.28 -15.87
CA LEU A 183 6.37 24.88 -16.62
C LEU A 183 6.52 26.36 -16.24
N ALA A 184 7.71 26.92 -16.40
CA ALA A 184 7.96 28.34 -16.15
C ALA A 184 7.09 29.24 -17.06
N SER A 185 6.77 28.74 -18.26
CA SER A 185 5.78 29.31 -19.18
C SER A 185 5.23 28.22 -20.10
N GLY A 186 4.01 28.38 -20.60
CA GLY A 186 3.34 27.38 -21.44
C GLY A 186 2.70 26.25 -20.64
N SER A 187 2.38 25.15 -21.32
CA SER A 187 1.70 23.98 -20.77
C SER A 187 2.38 22.70 -21.23
N HIS A 188 2.35 21.66 -20.39
CA HIS A 188 2.76 20.31 -20.76
C HIS A 188 1.95 19.77 -21.94
N GLN A 189 0.74 20.27 -22.20
CA GLN A 189 -0.08 19.90 -23.36
C GLN A 189 0.61 20.20 -24.69
N ASP A 190 1.48 21.21 -24.73
CA ASP A 190 2.21 21.64 -25.92
C ASP A 190 3.63 21.07 -25.98
N ALA A 191 3.98 20.13 -25.10
CA ALA A 191 5.29 19.50 -25.05
C ALA A 191 5.57 18.69 -26.32
N ARG A 192 6.76 18.88 -26.90
CA ARG A 192 7.25 18.17 -28.09
C ARG A 192 8.44 17.27 -27.83
N SER A 193 9.19 17.53 -26.76
CA SER A 193 10.22 16.63 -26.27
C SER A 193 10.63 17.07 -24.87
N TYR A 194 11.26 16.14 -24.17
CA TYR A 194 11.93 16.40 -22.91
C TYR A 194 13.41 16.10 -23.05
N ARG A 195 14.25 16.86 -22.36
CA ARG A 195 15.69 16.60 -22.22
C ARG A 195 16.18 17.08 -20.87
N VAL A 196 17.30 16.56 -20.43
CA VAL A 196 18.08 17.06 -19.31
C VAL A 196 19.22 17.89 -19.87
N ALA A 197 19.48 19.05 -19.28
CA ALA A 197 20.63 19.88 -19.61
C ALA A 197 21.08 20.63 -18.35
N ASP A 198 22.38 20.59 -18.06
CA ASP A 198 22.98 21.24 -16.89
C ASP A 198 22.28 20.86 -15.58
N GLY A 199 21.90 19.58 -15.44
CA GLY A 199 21.18 19.06 -14.27
C GLY A 199 19.72 19.52 -14.13
N HIS A 200 19.13 20.11 -15.18
CA HIS A 200 17.76 20.60 -15.18
C HIS A 200 16.91 19.95 -16.27
N LEU A 201 15.63 19.72 -15.96
CA LEU A 201 14.64 19.34 -16.96
C LEU A 201 14.34 20.52 -17.89
N GLN A 202 14.42 20.28 -19.20
CA GLN A 202 13.98 21.20 -20.25
C GLN A 202 12.92 20.54 -21.13
N VAL A 203 11.87 21.29 -21.42
CA VAL A 203 10.74 20.87 -22.24
C VAL A 203 10.70 21.73 -23.50
N ALA A 204 10.71 21.09 -24.66
CA ALA A 204 10.57 21.77 -25.93
C ALA A 204 9.10 22.09 -26.20
N LEU A 205 8.79 23.37 -26.37
CA LEU A 205 7.50 23.87 -26.87
C LEU A 205 7.67 24.43 -28.29
N ALA A 206 6.57 24.85 -28.92
CA ALA A 206 6.61 25.45 -30.26
C ALA A 206 7.50 26.71 -30.37
N HIS A 207 7.64 27.46 -29.27
CA HIS A 207 8.31 28.76 -29.25
C HIS A 207 9.67 28.76 -28.53
N GLY A 208 10.16 27.60 -28.09
CA GLY A 208 11.45 27.49 -27.41
C GLY A 208 11.49 26.39 -26.35
N MET A 209 12.61 26.35 -25.63
CA MET A 209 12.81 25.45 -24.49
C MET A 209 12.43 26.16 -23.20
N VAL A 210 11.69 25.47 -22.33
CA VAL A 210 11.30 25.98 -21.00
C VAL A 210 11.66 24.96 -19.93
N GLY A 211 11.98 25.44 -18.73
CA GLY A 211 12.14 24.57 -17.55
C GLY A 211 10.84 24.45 -16.76
N LEU A 212 10.88 23.65 -15.69
CA LEU A 212 9.87 23.69 -14.64
C LEU A 212 9.90 25.06 -13.94
N LYS A 213 8.73 25.57 -13.53
CA LYS A 213 8.60 26.75 -12.68
C LYS A 213 9.33 26.56 -11.34
N HIS A 214 9.31 25.33 -10.83
CA HIS A 214 10.04 24.92 -9.63
C HIS A 214 11.05 23.83 -10.01
N GLY A 215 12.25 24.25 -10.43
CA GLY A 215 13.29 23.34 -10.95
C GLY A 215 13.67 22.19 -10.01
N ALA A 216 13.58 22.39 -8.68
CA ALA A 216 13.85 21.36 -7.67
C ALA A 216 12.85 20.19 -7.67
N GLN A 217 11.75 20.30 -8.43
CA GLN A 217 10.83 19.17 -8.62
C GLN A 217 11.39 18.12 -9.58
N PHE A 218 12.45 18.40 -10.34
CA PHE A 218 13.15 17.38 -11.12
C PHE A 218 14.05 16.54 -10.20
N ALA A 219 13.80 15.23 -10.15
CA ALA A 219 14.42 14.30 -9.21
C ALA A 219 15.34 13.26 -9.87
N GLY A 220 15.36 13.19 -11.20
CA GLY A 220 16.27 12.29 -11.93
C GLY A 220 15.69 11.81 -13.25
N TYR A 221 16.41 10.91 -13.92
CA TYR A 221 16.02 10.39 -15.23
C TYR A 221 16.60 8.99 -15.48
N ILE A 222 16.13 8.35 -16.56
CA ILE A 222 16.72 7.11 -17.10
C ILE A 222 16.97 7.33 -18.59
N GLY A 223 18.13 6.91 -19.09
CA GLY A 223 18.51 7.05 -20.50
C GLY A 223 19.55 8.15 -20.71
N SER A 224 19.62 8.72 -21.91
CA SER A 224 20.51 9.84 -22.18
C SER A 224 19.85 11.15 -21.78
N GLU A 225 20.65 12.16 -21.46
CA GLU A 225 20.16 13.51 -21.18
C GLU A 225 19.40 14.10 -22.38
N SER A 226 19.88 13.87 -23.60
CA SER A 226 19.25 14.42 -24.82
C SER A 226 17.92 13.76 -25.20
N GLN A 227 17.71 12.52 -24.78
CA GLN A 227 16.53 11.70 -25.09
C GLN A 227 16.24 10.74 -23.92
N PRO A 228 15.77 11.26 -22.76
CA PRO A 228 15.47 10.43 -21.61
C PRO A 228 14.30 9.50 -21.93
N ARG A 229 14.39 8.27 -21.44
CA ARG A 229 13.33 7.25 -21.51
C ARG A 229 12.36 7.36 -20.34
N SER A 230 12.85 7.88 -19.22
CA SER A 230 12.04 8.22 -18.05
C SER A 230 12.51 9.54 -17.43
N ILE A 231 11.59 10.32 -16.90
CA ILE A 231 11.87 11.52 -16.10
C ILE A 231 11.17 11.37 -14.76
N LEU A 232 11.93 11.48 -13.68
CA LEU A 232 11.43 11.44 -12.32
C LEU A 232 11.21 12.86 -11.81
N LEU A 233 10.00 13.12 -11.34
CA LEU A 233 9.59 14.36 -10.69
C LEU A 233 9.20 14.07 -9.25
N LYS A 234 9.23 15.09 -8.38
CA LYS A 234 8.86 15.01 -6.98
C LYS A 234 8.05 16.21 -6.53
N ASN A 235 6.91 15.97 -5.89
CA ASN A 235 6.10 16.98 -5.25
C ASN A 235 5.50 16.45 -3.94
N HIS A 236 5.53 17.23 -2.86
CA HIS A 236 5.04 16.82 -1.53
C HIS A 236 5.57 15.45 -1.06
N ASN A 237 6.86 15.18 -1.31
CA ASN A 237 7.53 13.91 -1.04
C ASN A 237 7.04 12.67 -1.81
N LEU A 238 6.09 12.82 -2.73
CA LEU A 238 5.69 11.76 -3.66
C LEU A 238 6.32 11.97 -5.03
N HIS A 239 6.69 10.87 -5.67
CA HIS A 239 7.30 10.89 -6.98
C HIS A 239 6.30 10.65 -8.11
N VAL A 240 6.61 11.20 -9.27
CA VAL A 240 5.89 10.99 -10.54
C VAL A 240 6.91 10.73 -11.63
N GLU A 241 6.74 9.63 -12.35
CA GLU A 241 7.60 9.27 -13.47
C GLU A 241 6.87 9.46 -14.80
N LEU A 242 7.50 10.20 -15.72
CA LEU A 242 7.04 10.33 -17.10
C LEU A 242 7.73 9.27 -17.94
N LEU A 243 6.98 8.32 -18.50
CA LEU A 243 7.52 7.31 -19.40
C LEU A 243 7.50 7.84 -20.83
N ILE A 244 8.66 7.91 -21.47
CA ILE A 244 8.82 8.41 -22.83
C ILE A 244 9.22 7.24 -23.73
N ASP A 245 8.29 6.84 -24.58
CA ASP A 245 8.49 5.76 -25.55
C ASP A 245 7.69 6.05 -26.83
N PRO A 246 8.33 6.66 -27.85
CA PRO A 246 7.70 6.92 -29.14
C PRO A 246 7.30 5.65 -29.92
N ALA A 247 7.76 4.46 -29.53
CA ALA A 247 7.34 3.20 -30.12
C ALA A 247 6.09 2.62 -29.44
N HIS A 248 5.76 3.07 -28.22
CA HIS A 248 4.57 2.64 -27.49
C HIS A 248 3.29 3.05 -28.23
N PRO A 249 2.22 2.23 -28.24
CA PRO A 249 0.98 2.56 -28.95
C PRO A 249 0.34 3.90 -28.57
N ILE A 250 0.52 4.34 -27.32
CA ILE A 250 0.10 5.68 -26.84
C ILE A 250 1.16 6.73 -27.20
N GLY A 251 2.44 6.46 -26.88
CA GLY A 251 3.52 7.43 -27.07
C GLY A 251 3.74 7.82 -28.52
N ARG A 252 3.51 6.91 -29.48
CA ARG A 252 3.61 7.21 -30.92
C ARG A 252 2.59 8.25 -31.42
N ASP A 253 1.45 8.36 -30.74
CA ASP A 253 0.37 9.31 -31.07
C ASP A 253 0.53 10.62 -30.23
N ASP A 254 1.50 10.68 -29.30
CA ASP A 254 1.83 11.85 -28.46
C ASP A 254 3.02 12.64 -29.03
N GLN A 255 2.92 13.98 -29.06
CA GLN A 255 3.95 14.83 -29.68
C GLN A 255 5.32 14.75 -28.99
N ALA A 256 5.36 14.47 -27.69
CA ALA A 256 6.58 14.32 -26.91
C ALA A 256 6.99 12.86 -26.70
N GLY A 257 6.27 11.89 -27.28
CA GLY A 257 6.49 10.47 -27.03
C GLY A 257 6.02 9.99 -25.67
N LEU A 258 5.19 10.76 -24.94
CA LEU A 258 4.74 10.41 -23.59
C LEU A 258 3.81 9.19 -23.66
N ALA A 259 4.30 8.07 -23.16
CA ALA A 259 3.60 6.80 -23.17
C ALA A 259 2.71 6.61 -21.94
N ASP A 260 3.13 7.13 -20.78
CA ASP A 260 2.41 7.03 -19.51
C ASP A 260 2.92 8.06 -18.48
N ILE A 261 2.14 8.24 -17.42
CA ILE A 261 2.52 8.91 -16.18
C ILE A 261 2.37 7.90 -15.05
N VAL A 262 3.46 7.52 -14.40
CA VAL A 262 3.45 6.55 -13.29
C VAL A 262 3.54 7.31 -11.98
N LEU A 263 2.57 7.07 -11.10
CA LEU A 263 2.50 7.72 -9.78
C LEU A 263 3.08 6.81 -8.71
N GLU A 264 3.92 7.38 -7.84
CA GLU A 264 4.12 6.82 -6.52
C GLU A 264 2.83 7.01 -5.71
N SER A 265 2.26 5.92 -5.18
CA SER A 265 0.90 5.92 -4.61
C SER A 265 0.80 5.14 -3.31
N ALA A 266 0.61 3.81 -3.34
CA ALA A 266 0.48 3.00 -2.14
C ALA A 266 1.82 2.89 -1.39
N ILE A 267 2.20 3.94 -0.67
CA ILE A 267 3.46 4.04 0.10
C ILE A 267 3.50 3.07 1.27
N SER A 268 2.33 2.63 1.74
CA SER A 268 2.20 1.55 2.71
C SER A 268 1.05 0.61 2.36
N THR A 269 1.16 -0.64 2.80
CA THR A 269 0.12 -1.66 2.66
C THR A 269 0.02 -2.46 3.95
N ILE A 270 -1.19 -2.63 4.46
CA ILE A 270 -1.52 -3.56 5.53
C ILE A 270 -1.84 -4.92 4.90
N MET A 271 -0.97 -5.89 5.16
CA MET A 271 -1.18 -7.29 4.79
C MET A 271 -2.02 -7.94 5.88
N ASP A 272 -3.32 -7.98 5.64
CA ASP A 272 -4.32 -8.24 6.66
C ASP A 272 -4.49 -9.74 6.95
N CYS A 273 -4.56 -10.05 8.25
CA CYS A 273 -4.76 -11.38 8.82
C CYS A 273 -6.07 -11.47 9.64
N GLU A 274 -6.88 -10.42 9.63
CA GLU A 274 -8.06 -10.22 10.48
C GLU A 274 -9.34 -10.21 9.61
N ASP A 275 -9.94 -9.04 9.37
CA ASP A 275 -11.32 -8.92 8.90
C ASP A 275 -11.50 -9.28 7.43
N SER A 276 -10.45 -9.21 6.61
CA SER A 276 -10.53 -9.54 5.18
C SER A 276 -10.23 -11.02 4.86
N VAL A 277 -9.94 -11.85 5.86
CA VAL A 277 -9.62 -13.28 5.69
C VAL A 277 -10.57 -14.17 6.48
N ALA A 278 -10.75 -15.41 6.02
CA ALA A 278 -11.40 -16.46 6.80
C ALA A 278 -10.35 -17.52 7.14
N ALA A 279 -9.83 -17.46 8.37
CA ALA A 279 -8.82 -18.40 8.85
C ALA A 279 -9.15 -18.91 10.25
N VAL A 280 -9.65 -20.14 10.32
CA VAL A 280 -10.29 -20.68 11.53
C VAL A 280 -9.54 -21.85 12.15
N ASP A 281 -8.54 -22.39 11.45
CA ASP A 281 -7.71 -23.50 11.92
C ASP A 281 -6.22 -23.33 11.54
N ALA A 282 -5.40 -24.29 11.95
CA ALA A 282 -3.96 -24.26 11.70
C ALA A 282 -3.62 -24.27 10.20
N ALA A 283 -4.39 -24.96 9.36
CA ALA A 283 -4.14 -25.04 7.93
C ALA A 283 -4.32 -23.67 7.27
N ASP A 284 -5.40 -22.95 7.63
CA ASP A 284 -5.62 -21.59 7.13
C ASP A 284 -4.53 -20.62 7.61
N LYS A 285 -4.15 -20.70 8.90
CA LYS A 285 -3.09 -19.85 9.48
C LYS A 285 -1.74 -20.10 8.80
N ILE A 286 -1.41 -21.34 8.46
CA ILE A 286 -0.20 -21.69 7.72
C ILE A 286 -0.19 -21.03 6.33
N VAL A 287 -1.33 -20.96 5.62
CA VAL A 287 -1.41 -20.25 4.33
C VAL A 287 -1.10 -18.76 4.50
N ILE A 288 -1.73 -18.12 5.49
CA ILE A 288 -1.47 -16.71 5.84
C ILE A 288 0.01 -16.48 6.13
N TYR A 289 0.59 -17.28 7.03
CA TYR A 289 1.97 -17.11 7.46
C TYR A 289 2.97 -17.39 6.34
N ARG A 290 2.69 -18.34 5.45
CA ARG A 290 3.56 -18.62 4.30
C ARG A 290 3.57 -17.47 3.29
N ASN A 291 2.41 -16.86 3.02
CA ASN A 291 2.37 -15.68 2.15
C ASN A 291 3.12 -14.50 2.78
N TRP A 292 2.95 -14.29 4.10
CA TRP A 292 3.70 -13.26 4.82
C TRP A 292 5.21 -13.52 4.80
N LEU A 293 5.65 -14.76 5.04
CA LEU A 293 7.06 -15.16 4.95
C LEU A 293 7.62 -14.86 3.54
N GLY A 294 6.87 -15.21 2.50
CA GLY A 294 7.22 -14.94 1.11
C GLY A 294 7.38 -13.45 0.79
N LEU A 295 6.60 -12.58 1.44
CA LEU A 295 6.77 -11.13 1.33
C LEU A 295 8.05 -10.68 2.03
N MET A 296 8.28 -11.14 3.27
CA MET A 296 9.42 -10.72 4.10
C MET A 296 10.78 -11.12 3.51
N ASN A 297 10.84 -12.26 2.81
CA ASN A 297 12.07 -12.72 2.16
C ASN A 297 12.14 -12.41 0.66
N GLY A 298 11.14 -11.70 0.10
CA GLY A 298 11.13 -11.30 -1.31
C GLY A 298 10.83 -12.44 -2.31
N THR A 299 10.38 -13.60 -1.85
CA THR A 299 10.20 -14.80 -2.70
C THR A 299 8.77 -15.08 -3.13
N LEU A 300 7.79 -14.33 -2.63
CA LEU A 300 6.38 -14.56 -2.97
C LEU A 300 6.18 -14.50 -4.50
N SER A 301 5.52 -15.52 -5.03
CA SER A 301 5.06 -15.54 -6.42
C SER A 301 3.63 -16.06 -6.52
N ALA A 302 2.92 -15.66 -7.57
CA ALA A 302 1.58 -16.17 -7.86
C ALA A 302 1.31 -16.25 -9.37
N PRO A 303 0.61 -17.28 -9.85
CA PRO A 303 0.17 -17.35 -11.24
C PRO A 303 -0.92 -16.30 -11.52
N VAL A 304 -0.82 -15.64 -12.66
CA VAL A 304 -1.82 -14.68 -13.16
C VAL A 304 -2.13 -15.01 -14.61
N GLU A 305 -3.41 -15.15 -14.94
CA GLU A 305 -3.84 -15.29 -16.34
C GLU A 305 -3.92 -13.91 -17.00
N LYS A 306 -3.24 -13.74 -18.14
CA LYS A 306 -3.29 -12.54 -18.97
C LYS A 306 -3.33 -12.94 -20.44
N GLY A 307 -4.44 -12.65 -21.12
CA GLY A 307 -4.60 -12.91 -22.56
C GLY A 307 -4.50 -14.41 -22.93
N GLY A 308 -5.06 -15.30 -22.10
CA GLY A 308 -5.03 -16.75 -22.32
C GLY A 308 -3.68 -17.43 -22.01
N LYS A 309 -2.74 -16.71 -21.38
CA LYS A 309 -1.46 -17.24 -20.91
C LYS A 309 -1.33 -17.07 -19.40
N THR A 310 -0.76 -18.07 -18.73
CA THR A 310 -0.37 -17.96 -17.32
C THR A 310 1.03 -17.37 -17.23
N ILE A 311 1.16 -16.25 -16.52
CA ILE A 311 2.43 -15.62 -16.18
C ILE A 311 2.66 -15.72 -14.67
N GLU A 312 3.91 -15.88 -14.27
CA GLU A 312 4.27 -15.84 -12.85
C GLU A 312 4.56 -14.39 -12.44
N ARG A 313 3.78 -13.86 -11.50
CA ARG A 313 3.97 -12.53 -10.92
C ARG A 313 4.86 -12.64 -9.68
N LYS A 314 5.80 -11.70 -9.54
CA LYS A 314 6.74 -11.58 -8.42
C LYS A 314 6.75 -10.14 -7.90
N LEU A 315 7.42 -9.92 -6.78
CA LEU A 315 7.69 -8.58 -6.27
C LEU A 315 8.58 -7.80 -7.23
N ASN A 316 8.26 -6.53 -7.44
CA ASN A 316 9.07 -5.64 -8.27
C ASN A 316 10.38 -5.30 -7.54
N PRO A 317 11.50 -5.16 -8.26
CA PRO A 317 12.71 -4.61 -7.69
C PRO A 317 12.57 -3.10 -7.45
N ASP A 318 13.53 -2.54 -6.74
CA ASP A 318 13.69 -1.09 -6.61
C ASP A 318 13.89 -0.43 -7.99
N ARG A 319 13.42 0.81 -8.10
CA ARG A 319 13.61 1.63 -9.30
C ARG A 319 14.92 2.41 -9.18
N VAL A 320 15.74 2.40 -10.23
CA VAL A 320 17.05 3.07 -10.25
C VAL A 320 17.04 4.18 -11.30
N PHE A 321 17.42 5.38 -10.87
CA PHE A 321 17.49 6.59 -11.70
C PHE A 321 18.88 7.24 -11.58
N THR A 322 19.29 7.95 -12.63
CA THR A 322 20.38 8.92 -12.54
C THR A 322 19.85 10.19 -11.90
N ALA A 323 20.53 10.67 -10.86
CA ALA A 323 20.15 11.89 -10.16
C ALA A 323 20.43 13.13 -11.05
N PRO A 324 19.84 14.30 -10.76
CA PRO A 324 20.09 15.52 -11.55
C PRO A 324 21.57 15.92 -11.61
N ASP A 325 22.37 15.55 -10.61
CA ASP A 325 23.80 15.86 -10.48
C ASP A 325 24.74 14.74 -10.95
N GLY A 326 24.21 13.62 -11.44
CA GLY A 326 24.99 12.49 -12.00
C GLY A 326 25.08 11.27 -11.09
#